data_AF-A0A851FRR5-F1
#
_entry.id   AF-A0A851FRR5-F1
#
_cell.length_a   1.000
_cell.length_b   1.000
_cell.length_c   1.000
_cell.angle_alpha   90.00
_cell.angle_beta   90.00
_cell.angle_gamma   90.00
#
_symmetry.space_group_name_H-M   'P 1'
#
loop_
_entity.id
_entity.type
_entity.pdbx_description
1 polymer ?
#
loop_
_entity_poly.entity_id
_entity_poly.type
_entity_poly.pdbx_seq_one_letter_code
_entity_poly.pdbx_strand_id
1 'polypeptide(L)'
;LQEPESPEAAEFRLAAGRIPEVPFGFSISPAVLSHYGVSANTVTLFRRVDNDRRDLDMNNRDVDAEKMTRFVRMNELRLVTEYNPVTAIGVMQSSLQFNLLLITDKMSPKHPERMRRFRAAAELFKGKV
;
A
#
# COMPACT_ATOMS: atom_id res chain seq x y z
N LEU A 1 -0.96 14.47 -23.39
CA LEU A 1 -1.38 13.07 -23.20
C LEU A 1 -2.81 13.13 -22.69
N GLN A 2 -3.78 12.74 -23.52
CA GLN A 2 -5.19 12.71 -23.12
C GLN A 2 -5.35 11.48 -22.22
N GLU A 3 -5.69 11.71 -20.95
CA GLU A 3 -5.93 10.60 -20.02
C GLU A 3 -7.18 9.83 -20.48
N PRO A 4 -7.16 8.50 -20.46
CA PRO A 4 -8.31 7.72 -20.85
C PRO A 4 -9.49 7.95 -19.89
N GLU A 5 -10.67 8.13 -20.48
CA GLU A 5 -11.95 8.39 -19.80
C GLU A 5 -12.79 7.12 -19.65
N SER A 6 -12.19 5.99 -19.28
CA SER A 6 -12.98 4.80 -18.96
C SER A 6 -13.62 4.93 -17.56
N PRO A 7 -14.76 4.27 -17.30
CA PRO A 7 -15.36 4.22 -15.97
C PRO A 7 -14.39 3.72 -14.90
N GLU A 8 -13.58 2.71 -15.21
CA GLU A 8 -12.58 2.13 -14.30
C GLU A 8 -11.47 3.14 -13.97
N ALA A 9 -11.03 3.92 -14.96
CA ALA A 9 -10.06 4.99 -14.75
C ALA A 9 -10.62 6.10 -13.85
N ALA A 10 -11.93 6.39 -13.94
CA ALA A 10 -12.59 7.34 -13.05
C ALA A 10 -12.64 6.82 -11.60
N GLU A 11 -13.05 5.57 -11.39
CA GLU A 11 -13.04 4.93 -10.08
C GLU A 11 -11.62 4.88 -9.48
N PHE A 12 -10.60 4.61 -10.29
CA PHE A 12 -9.20 4.63 -9.84
C PHE A 12 -8.77 6.02 -9.34
N ARG A 13 -9.12 7.08 -10.07
CA ARG A 13 -8.85 8.47 -9.66
C ARG A 13 -9.58 8.83 -8.37
N LEU A 14 -10.83 8.39 -8.22
CA LEU A 14 -11.59 8.57 -6.97
C LEU A 14 -10.91 7.85 -5.79
N ALA A 15 -10.44 6.62 -5.98
CA ALA A 15 -9.68 5.89 -4.96
C ALA A 15 -8.39 6.63 -4.59
N ALA A 16 -7.62 7.11 -5.59
CA ALA A 16 -6.40 7.89 -5.35
C ALA A 16 -6.68 9.17 -4.54
N GLY A 17 -7.79 9.86 -4.82
CA GLY A 17 -8.20 11.04 -4.06
C GLY A 17 -8.60 10.75 -2.60
N ARG A 18 -9.03 9.51 -2.28
CA ARG A 18 -9.41 9.11 -0.92
C ARG A 18 -8.21 8.82 -0.01
N ILE A 19 -7.02 8.56 -0.59
CA ILE A 19 -5.83 8.15 0.17
C ILE A 19 -4.57 8.92 -0.30
N PRO A 20 -4.55 10.25 -0.10
CA PRO A 20 -3.55 11.16 -0.68
C PRO A 20 -2.11 10.92 -0.20
N GLU A 21 -1.93 10.19 0.90
CA GLU A 21 -0.60 9.83 1.43
C GLU A 21 0.07 8.66 0.70
N VAL A 22 -0.64 7.99 -0.21
CA VAL A 22 -0.10 6.92 -1.06
C VAL A 22 0.11 7.49 -2.47
N PRO A 23 1.31 7.37 -3.07
CA PRO A 23 1.54 7.83 -4.43
C PRO A 23 0.88 6.88 -5.44
N PHE A 24 0.09 7.44 -6.34
CA PHE A 24 -0.54 6.70 -7.44
C PHE A 24 0.14 6.99 -8.77
N GLY A 25 0.18 5.97 -9.63
CA GLY A 25 0.56 6.09 -11.03
C GLY A 25 -0.46 5.38 -11.89
N PHE A 26 -0.70 5.91 -13.09
CA PHE A 26 -1.63 5.35 -14.06
C PHE A 26 -0.92 5.17 -15.40
N SER A 27 -1.13 4.03 -16.06
CA SER A 27 -0.54 3.77 -17.37
C SER A 27 -1.40 2.84 -18.21
N ILE A 28 -1.50 3.17 -19.50
CA ILE A 28 -2.07 2.31 -20.55
C ILE A 28 -1.01 1.89 -21.57
N SER A 29 0.27 2.22 -21.31
CA SER A 29 1.36 1.93 -22.25
C SER A 29 1.61 0.42 -22.31
N PRO A 30 1.52 -0.22 -23.49
CA PRO A 30 1.80 -1.66 -23.63
C PRO A 30 3.17 -2.06 -23.10
N ALA A 31 4.17 -1.17 -23.20
CA ALA A 31 5.50 -1.40 -22.66
C ALA A 31 5.50 -1.51 -21.13
N VAL A 32 4.71 -0.67 -20.45
CA VAL A 32 4.57 -0.71 -18.98
C VAL A 32 3.79 -1.96 -18.56
N LEU A 33 2.68 -2.28 -19.25
CA LEU A 33 1.90 -3.48 -18.98
C LEU A 33 2.76 -4.75 -19.14
N SER A 34 3.52 -4.85 -20.23
CA SER A 34 4.42 -5.97 -20.49
C SER A 34 5.54 -6.07 -19.45
N HIS A 35 6.16 -4.95 -19.06
CA HIS A 35 7.21 -4.91 -18.04
C HIS A 35 6.74 -5.50 -16.69
N TYR A 36 5.49 -5.24 -16.31
CA TYR A 36 4.90 -5.77 -15.09
C TYR A 36 4.07 -7.05 -15.32
N GLY A 37 4.08 -7.65 -16.51
CA GLY A 37 3.33 -8.89 -16.78
C GLY A 37 1.81 -8.76 -16.57
N VAL A 38 1.25 -7.57 -16.80
CA VAL A 38 -0.18 -7.29 -16.67
C VAL A 38 -0.86 -7.48 -18.02
N SER A 39 -1.78 -8.45 -18.12
CA SER A 39 -2.50 -8.79 -19.37
C SER A 39 -3.92 -8.23 -19.45
N ALA A 40 -4.42 -7.65 -18.37
CA ALA A 40 -5.77 -7.08 -18.27
C ALA A 40 -5.80 -5.92 -17.26
N ASN A 41 -6.93 -5.21 -17.13
CA ASN A 41 -7.03 -4.10 -16.20
C ASN A 41 -6.71 -4.58 -14.77
N THR A 42 -5.72 -3.96 -14.13
CA THR A 42 -5.20 -4.39 -12.83
C THR A 42 -4.74 -3.17 -12.04
N VAL A 43 -5.05 -3.14 -10.74
CA VAL A 43 -4.41 -2.22 -9.80
C VAL A 43 -3.31 -2.96 -9.08
N THR A 44 -2.07 -2.48 -9.23
CA THR A 44 -0.90 -3.07 -8.58
C THR A 44 -0.40 -2.17 -7.46
N LEU A 45 -0.28 -2.75 -6.27
CA LEU A 45 0.39 -2.15 -5.11
C LEU A 45 1.81 -2.70 -5.01
N PHE A 46 2.80 -1.80 -5.07
CA PHE A 46 4.21 -2.12 -4.89
C PHE A 46 4.68 -1.76 -3.47
N ARG A 47 5.23 -2.74 -2.76
CA ARG A 47 5.69 -2.59 -1.38
C ARG A 47 7.21 -2.59 -1.34
N ARG A 48 7.80 -1.44 -0.99
CA ARG A 48 9.25 -1.27 -0.91
C ARG A 48 9.87 -1.82 0.37
N VAL A 49 9.05 -2.14 1.38
CA VAL A 49 9.52 -2.57 2.70
C VAL A 49 9.99 -4.02 2.65
N ASP A 50 9.25 -4.86 1.95
CA ASP A 50 9.45 -6.29 1.80
C ASP A 50 9.68 -6.71 0.32
N ASN A 51 9.79 -5.72 -0.58
CA ASN A 51 9.93 -5.87 -2.03
C ASN A 51 8.83 -6.72 -2.67
N ASP A 52 7.63 -6.71 -2.09
CA ASP A 52 6.50 -7.50 -2.56
C ASP A 52 5.54 -6.69 -3.45
N ARG A 53 4.70 -7.42 -4.19
CA ARG A 53 3.69 -6.89 -5.10
C ARG A 53 2.33 -7.53 -4.80
N ARG A 54 1.28 -6.71 -4.79
CA ARG A 54 -0.10 -7.18 -4.68
C ARG A 54 -0.92 -6.65 -5.84
N ASP A 55 -1.65 -7.54 -6.49
CA ASP A 55 -2.50 -7.21 -7.62
C ASP A 55 -3.98 -7.36 -7.25
N LEU A 56 -4.78 -6.40 -7.69
CA LEU A 56 -6.23 -6.45 -7.68
C LEU A 56 -6.71 -6.52 -9.12
N ASP A 57 -7.37 -7.62 -9.45
CA ASP A 57 -8.01 -7.80 -10.76
C ASP A 57 -9.22 -6.86 -10.88
N MET A 58 -9.21 -6.00 -11.90
CA MET A 58 -10.27 -5.02 -12.18
C MET A 58 -11.29 -5.53 -13.19
N ASN A 59 -11.14 -6.75 -13.74
CA ASN A 59 -12.10 -7.29 -14.71
C ASN A 59 -13.43 -7.69 -14.05
N ASN A 60 -13.46 -7.80 -12.72
CA ASN A 60 -14.71 -7.95 -12.00
C ASN A 60 -15.46 -6.61 -11.97
N ARG A 61 -16.67 -6.59 -12.56
CA ARG A 61 -17.52 -5.39 -12.68
C ARG A 61 -17.88 -4.75 -11.35
N ASP A 62 -17.71 -5.47 -10.25
CA ASP A 62 -18.03 -4.95 -8.92
C ASP A 62 -16.88 -4.15 -8.29
N VAL A 63 -15.73 -3.94 -8.95
CA VAL A 63 -14.59 -3.22 -8.36
C VAL A 63 -14.74 -1.70 -8.55
N ASP A 64 -15.14 -1.02 -7.48
CA ASP A 64 -15.28 0.43 -7.39
C ASP A 64 -14.13 1.09 -6.58
N ALA A 65 -14.18 2.42 -6.47
CA ALA A 65 -13.22 3.19 -5.67
C ALA A 65 -13.15 2.76 -4.20
N GLU A 66 -14.24 2.26 -3.62
CA GLU A 66 -14.25 1.80 -2.22
C GLU A 66 -13.44 0.51 -2.07
N LYS A 67 -13.66 -0.46 -2.95
CA LYS A 67 -12.92 -1.72 -2.95
C LYS A 67 -11.45 -1.50 -3.28
N MET A 68 -11.11 -0.62 -4.22
CA MET A 68 -9.72 -0.23 -4.48
C MET A 68 -9.07 0.41 -3.26
N THR A 69 -9.76 1.36 -2.61
CA THR A 69 -9.26 2.00 -1.39
C THR A 69 -9.01 0.96 -0.29
N ARG A 70 -9.97 0.06 -0.07
CA ARG A 70 -9.86 -1.01 0.92
C ARG A 70 -8.71 -1.97 0.60
N PHE A 71 -8.55 -2.35 -0.66
CA PHE A 71 -7.43 -3.17 -1.11
C PHE A 71 -6.08 -2.54 -0.76
N VAL A 72 -5.90 -1.26 -1.07
CA VAL A 72 -4.66 -0.54 -0.73
C VAL A 72 -4.46 -0.49 0.79
N ARG A 73 -5.50 -0.14 1.57
CA ARG A 73 -5.40 -0.04 3.04
C ARG A 73 -5.09 -1.36 3.73
N MET A 74 -5.64 -2.46 3.23
CA MET A 74 -5.42 -3.78 3.81
C MET A 74 -4.04 -4.35 3.49
N ASN A 75 -3.50 -3.99 2.33
CA ASN A 75 -2.24 -4.54 1.83
C ASN A 75 -1.06 -3.57 1.99
N GLU A 76 -1.29 -2.29 2.34
CA GLU A 76 -0.20 -1.35 2.57
C GLU A 76 0.70 -1.85 3.71
N LEU A 77 2.01 -1.73 3.50
CA LEU A 77 3.00 -2.05 4.51
C LEU A 77 4.01 -0.92 4.54
N ARG A 78 4.07 -0.24 5.69
CA ARG A 78 5.04 0.82 5.96
C ARG A 78 6.12 0.27 6.86
N LEU A 79 7.30 0.90 6.80
CA LEU A 79 8.45 0.50 7.61
C LEU A 79 8.14 0.56 9.12
N VAL A 80 7.29 1.51 9.52
CA VAL A 80 6.62 1.49 10.82
C VAL A 80 5.11 1.50 10.56
N THR A 81 4.49 0.36 10.81
CA THR A 81 3.04 0.16 10.65
C THR A 81 2.39 0.08 12.03
N GLU A 82 1.38 0.91 12.28
CA GLU A 82 0.55 0.72 13.46
C GLU A 82 -0.31 -0.54 13.28
N TYR A 83 -0.29 -1.44 14.26
CA TYR A 83 -1.09 -2.65 14.22
C TYR A 83 -2.55 -2.37 14.63
N ASN A 84 -3.47 -2.65 13.71
CA ASN A 84 -4.92 -2.57 13.93
C ASN A 84 -5.64 -3.56 12.98
N PRO A 85 -6.96 -3.78 13.09
CA PRO A 85 -7.67 -4.76 12.26
C PRO A 85 -7.56 -4.53 10.74
N VAL A 86 -7.28 -3.31 10.28
CA VAL A 86 -7.14 -3.00 8.84
C VAL A 86 -5.73 -3.36 8.36
N THR A 87 -4.70 -2.97 9.09
CA THR A 87 -3.28 -3.16 8.70
C THR A 87 -2.75 -4.54 9.03
N ALA A 88 -3.46 -5.31 9.88
CA ALA A 88 -3.05 -6.64 10.29
C ALA A 88 -2.82 -7.58 9.09
N ILE A 89 -3.65 -7.47 8.04
CA ILE A 89 -3.52 -8.29 6.83
C ILE A 89 -2.15 -8.04 6.17
N GLY A 90 -1.80 -6.77 5.89
CA GLY A 90 -0.54 -6.40 5.27
C GLY A 90 0.69 -6.83 6.07
N VAL A 91 0.64 -6.73 7.40
CA VAL A 91 1.71 -7.16 8.32
C VAL A 91 1.85 -8.69 8.32
N MET A 92 0.75 -9.43 8.46
CA MET A 92 0.78 -10.90 8.53
C MET A 92 1.10 -11.57 7.19
N GLN A 93 0.86 -10.88 6.07
CA GLN A 93 1.21 -11.35 4.73
C GLN A 93 2.54 -10.80 4.22
N SER A 94 3.32 -10.14 5.08
CA SER A 94 4.69 -9.71 4.77
C SER A 94 5.60 -10.91 4.54
N SER A 95 6.56 -10.78 3.63
CA SER A 95 7.62 -11.77 3.46
C SER A 95 8.75 -11.64 4.50
N LEU A 96 8.73 -10.57 5.31
CA LEU A 96 9.69 -10.39 6.40
C LEU A 96 9.46 -11.44 7.50
N GLN A 97 10.54 -12.13 7.87
CA GLN A 97 10.49 -13.20 8.86
C GLN A 97 10.41 -12.69 10.30
N PHE A 98 10.89 -11.47 10.54
CA PHE A 98 11.00 -10.88 11.87
C PHE A 98 10.21 -9.59 11.95
N ASN A 99 9.55 -9.37 13.08
CA ASN A 99 8.83 -8.14 13.39
C ASN A 99 9.31 -7.61 14.74
N LEU A 100 9.60 -6.32 14.83
CA LEU A 100 9.88 -5.64 16.10
C LEU A 100 8.64 -4.89 16.57
N LEU A 101 8.18 -5.18 17.78
CA LEU A 101 6.99 -4.55 18.34
C LEU A 101 7.38 -3.47 19.37
N LEU A 102 6.86 -2.26 19.18
CA LEU A 102 6.89 -1.21 20.18
C LEU A 102 5.53 -1.15 20.88
N ILE A 103 5.47 -1.61 22.13
CA ILE A 103 4.30 -1.44 22.99
C ILE A 103 4.44 -0.11 23.73
N THR A 104 3.54 0.83 23.45
CA THR A 104 3.56 2.17 24.04
C THR A 104 2.15 2.69 24.25
N ASP A 105 1.93 3.37 25.36
CA ASP A 105 0.75 4.21 25.57
C ASP A 105 0.81 5.43 24.64
N LYS A 106 -0.26 5.65 23.87
CA LYS A 106 -0.44 6.80 22.97
C LYS A 106 -0.71 8.10 23.72
N MET A 107 -1.27 8.03 24.93
CA MET A 107 -1.61 9.20 25.76
C MET A 107 -0.40 9.75 26.53
N SER A 108 0.68 8.98 26.59
CA SER A 108 1.90 9.40 27.27
C SER A 108 2.60 10.55 26.53
N PRO A 109 3.08 11.59 27.23
CA PRO A 109 3.82 12.70 26.60
C PRO A 109 5.15 12.26 25.97
N LYS A 110 5.67 11.07 26.34
CA LYS A 110 6.87 10.48 25.75
C LYS A 110 6.60 9.70 24.46
N HIS A 111 5.32 9.52 24.08
CA HIS A 111 4.95 8.75 22.88
C HIS A 111 5.57 9.31 21.59
N PRO A 112 5.51 10.63 21.30
CA PRO A 112 6.08 11.18 20.06
C PRO A 112 7.59 10.92 19.93
N GLU A 113 8.33 11.07 21.04
CA GLU A 113 9.77 10.83 21.06
C GLU A 113 10.10 9.35 20.81
N ARG A 114 9.37 8.43 21.48
CA ARG A 114 9.53 6.98 21.27
C ARG A 114 9.28 6.60 19.82
N MET A 115 8.19 7.09 19.23
CA MET A 115 7.88 6.85 17.82
C MET A 115 8.94 7.41 16.87
N ARG A 116 9.49 8.59 17.16
CA ARG A 116 10.60 9.17 16.36
C ARG A 116 11.83 8.27 16.39
N ARG A 117 12.27 7.85 17.57
CA ARG A 117 13.42 6.95 17.73
C ARG A 117 13.19 5.59 17.06
N PHE A 118 11.98 5.06 17.19
CA PHE A 118 11.60 3.79 16.57
C PHE A 118 11.65 3.86 15.04
N ARG A 119 11.10 4.93 14.43
CA ARG A 119 11.20 5.16 12.98
C ARG A 119 12.65 5.30 12.52
N ALA A 120 13.47 6.06 13.25
CA ALA A 120 14.87 6.23 12.92
C ALA A 120 15.65 4.90 12.97
N ALA A 121 15.35 4.04 13.94
CA ALA A 121 15.92 2.71 14.02
C ALA A 121 15.45 1.82 12.87
N ALA A 122 14.16 1.85 12.52
CA ALA A 122 13.59 1.00 11.48
C ALA A 122 14.28 1.18 10.11
N GLU A 123 14.71 2.40 9.77
CA GLU A 123 15.49 2.67 8.55
C GLU A 123 16.78 1.85 8.47
N LEU A 124 17.42 1.54 9.61
CA LEU A 124 18.65 0.74 9.68
C LEU A 124 18.41 -0.76 9.43
N PHE A 125 17.16 -1.22 9.56
CA PHE A 125 16.78 -2.63 9.45
C PHE A 125 15.85 -2.92 8.26
N LYS A 126 15.68 -1.96 7.35
CA LYS A 126 14.83 -2.12 6.16
C LYS A 126 15.16 -3.41 5.38
N GLY A 127 14.13 -4.17 5.05
CA GLY A 127 14.25 -5.46 4.35
C GLY A 127 14.69 -6.63 5.23
N LYS A 128 14.86 -6.41 6.54
CA LYS A 128 15.23 -7.44 7.52
C LYS A 128 14.19 -7.58 8.63
N VAL A 129 13.66 -6.44 9.10
CA VAL A 129 12.69 -6.30 10.20
C VAL A 129 11.65 -5.25 9.82
#